data_AF-A0A5K1BVP9-F1
#
_entry.id   AF-A0A5K1BVP9-F1
#
_cell.length_a   1.000
_cell.length_b   1.000
_cell.length_c   1.000
_cell.angle_alpha   90.00
_cell.angle_beta   90.00
_cell.angle_gamma   90.00
#
_symmetry.space_group_name_H-M   'P 1'
#
loop_
_entity.id
_entity.type
_entity.pdbx_description
1 polymer ?
#
loop_
_entity_poly.entity_id
_entity_poly.type
_entity_poly.pdbx_seq_one_letter_code
_entity_poly.pdbx_strand_id
1 'polypeptide(L)'
;VMAYATFSVTTAATQGCYFAVSGQTQFQWMKLCNIYTRFCDKVAAALLFGLAASFLLAVVSCISAYNVFRLYPCKRPIAVKG
;
A
#
# COMPACT_ATOMS: atom_id res chain seq x y z
N VAL A 1 3.62 -10.40 -4.59
CA VAL A 1 2.15 -10.36 -4.78
C VAL A 1 1.44 -9.68 -3.62
N MET A 2 1.57 -10.15 -2.38
CA MET A 2 0.82 -9.59 -1.24
C MET A 2 1.10 -8.10 -0.96
N ALA A 3 2.36 -7.67 -1.01
CA ALA A 3 2.73 -6.26 -0.81
C ALA A 3 2.15 -5.33 -1.91
N TYR A 4 2.09 -5.82 -3.15
CA TYR A 4 1.53 -5.07 -4.28
C TYR A 4 0.00 -4.96 -4.19
N ALA A 5 -0.68 -6.05 -3.86
CA ALA A 5 -2.14 -6.08 -3.70
C ALA A 5 -2.61 -5.21 -2.53
N THR A 6 -1.90 -5.24 -1.40
CA THR A 6 -2.22 -4.39 -0.24
C THR A 6 -2.02 -2.92 -0.58
N PHE A 7 -0.91 -2.56 -1.23
CA PHE A 7 -0.68 -1.19 -1.70
C PHE A 7 -1.77 -0.69 -2.66
N SER A 8 -2.17 -1.49 -3.65
CA SER A 8 -3.19 -1.08 -4.63
C SER A 8 -4.57 -0.88 -3.99
N VAL A 9 -5.00 -1.81 -3.12
CA VAL A 9 -6.27 -1.71 -2.39
C VAL A 9 -6.28 -0.49 -1.48
N THR A 10 -5.21 -0.26 -0.72
CA THR A 10 -5.13 0.88 0.20
C THR A 10 -5.13 2.21 -0.56
N THR A 11 -4.49 2.27 -1.73
CA THR A 11 -4.48 3.46 -2.59
C THR A 11 -5.86 3.75 -3.17
N ALA A 12 -6.55 2.73 -3.70
CA ALA A 12 -7.91 2.87 -4.21
C ALA A 12 -8.89 3.33 -3.13
N ALA A 13 -8.79 2.76 -1.92
CA ALA A 13 -9.59 3.18 -0.77
C ALA A 13 -9.28 4.64 -0.37
N THR A 14 -8.00 5.04 -0.40
CA THR A 14 -7.57 6.41 -0.10
C THR A 14 -8.15 7.41 -1.09
N GLN A 15 -8.18 7.08 -2.39
CA GLN A 15 -8.82 7.92 -3.40
C GLN A 15 -10.32 8.07 -3.14
N GLY A 16 -11.02 6.98 -2.80
CA GLY A 16 -12.43 7.04 -2.40
C GLY A 16 -12.66 7.93 -1.17
N CYS A 17 -11.82 7.82 -0.14
CA CYS A 17 -11.88 8.67 1.04
C CYS A 17 -11.53 10.13 0.74
N TYR A 18 -10.64 10.39 -0.21
CA TYR A 18 -10.31 11.75 -0.65
C TYR A 18 -11.52 12.47 -1.24
N PHE A 19 -12.35 11.77 -2.01
CA PHE A 19 -13.64 12.33 -2.47
C PHE A 19 -14.59 12.64 -1.30
N ALA A 20 -14.55 11.85 -0.23
CA ALA A 20 -15.36 12.08 0.98
C ALA A 20 -14.93 13.31 1.80
N VAL A 21 -13.65 13.68 1.73
CA VAL A 21 -13.11 14.87 2.39
C VAL A 21 -13.23 16.12 1.52
N SER A 22 -12.95 16.01 0.22
CA SER A 22 -12.97 17.16 -0.69
C SER A 22 -14.39 17.59 -1.05
N GLY A 23 -15.29 16.63 -1.29
CA GLY A 23 -16.61 16.91 -1.86
C GLY A 23 -16.50 17.41 -3.30
N GLN A 24 -17.53 17.17 -4.11
CA GLN A 24 -17.61 17.67 -5.48
C GLN A 24 -19.04 18.15 -5.74
N THR A 25 -19.22 19.46 -5.77
CA THR A 25 -20.51 20.12 -6.02
C THR A 25 -21.07 19.79 -7.40
N GLN A 26 -20.21 19.58 -8.41
CA GLN A 26 -20.61 19.16 -9.76
C GLN A 26 -21.32 17.78 -9.78
N PHE A 27 -20.97 16.90 -8.86
CA PHE A 27 -21.54 15.54 -8.75
C PHE A 27 -22.59 15.42 -7.62
N GLN A 28 -23.07 16.56 -7.08
CA GLN A 28 -23.93 16.59 -5.87
C GLN A 28 -23.31 15.88 -4.65
N TRP A 29 -22.00 15.64 -4.65
CA TRP A 29 -21.31 14.92 -3.59
C TRP A 29 -20.89 15.89 -2.49
N MET A 30 -21.66 15.88 -1.41
CA MET A 30 -21.42 16.73 -0.24
C MET A 30 -20.32 16.13 0.65
N LYS A 31 -19.54 17.00 1.31
CA LYS A 31 -18.42 16.62 2.18
C LYS A 31 -18.90 15.77 3.37
N LEU A 32 -18.71 14.46 3.29
CA LEU A 32 -19.20 13.51 4.29
C LEU A 32 -18.47 13.65 5.63
N CYS A 33 -17.17 14.01 5.60
CA CYS A 33 -16.40 14.21 6.83
C CYS A 33 -16.81 15.45 7.65
N ASN A 34 -17.69 16.32 7.11
CA ASN A 34 -18.25 17.43 7.89
C ASN A 34 -19.29 16.95 8.90
N ILE A 35 -19.99 15.85 8.60
CA ILE A 35 -21.03 15.26 9.45
C ILE A 35 -20.44 14.14 10.32
N TYR A 36 -19.57 13.28 9.75
CA TYR A 36 -19.02 12.10 10.43
C TYR A 36 -17.52 12.21 10.73
N THR A 37 -17.10 13.32 11.34
CA THR A 37 -15.67 13.64 11.53
C THR A 37 -14.90 12.55 12.29
N ARG A 38 -15.48 11.98 13.36
CA ARG A 38 -14.84 10.93 14.16
C ARG A 38 -14.59 9.64 13.38
N PHE A 39 -15.48 9.29 12.45
CA PHE A 39 -15.29 8.12 11.61
C PHE A 39 -14.19 8.36 10.58
N CYS A 40 -14.18 9.54 9.95
CA CYS A 40 -13.15 9.91 9.00
C CYS A 40 -11.74 9.86 9.61
N ASP A 41 -11.57 10.34 10.85
CA ASP A 41 -10.27 10.28 11.53
C ASP A 41 -9.76 8.85 11.71
N LYS A 42 -10.67 7.93 12.09
CA LYS A 42 -10.31 6.52 12.31
C LYS A 42 -9.98 5.81 11.00
N VAL A 43 -10.74 6.07 9.94
CA VAL A 43 -10.47 5.51 8.61
C VAL A 43 -9.17 6.07 8.03
N ALA A 44 -8.94 7.37 8.15
CA ALA A 44 -7.70 7.99 7.69
C ALA A 44 -6.48 7.38 8.39
N ALA A 45 -6.55 7.21 9.72
CA ALA A 45 -5.50 6.51 10.46
C ALA A 45 -5.30 5.08 9.95
N ALA A 46 -6.37 4.31 9.76
CA ALA A 46 -6.28 2.93 9.26
C ALA A 46 -5.62 2.84 7.88
N LEU A 47 -5.95 3.75 6.96
CA LEU A 47 -5.35 3.81 5.62
C LEU A 47 -3.85 4.16 5.69
N LEU A 48 -3.47 5.12 6.53
CA LEU A 48 -2.07 5.48 6.75
C LEU A 48 -1.26 4.29 7.28
N PHE A 49 -1.80 3.56 8.26
CA PHE A 49 -1.16 2.35 8.78
C PHE A 49 -1.11 1.21 7.75
N GLY A 50 -2.15 1.05 6.91
CA GLY A 50 -2.17 0.05 5.84
C GLY A 50 -1.10 0.30 4.77
N LEU A 51 -0.90 1.56 4.39
CA LEU A 51 0.15 1.98 3.46
C LEU A 51 1.55 1.77 4.06
N ALA A 52 1.75 2.17 5.33
CA ALA A 52 2.99 1.94 6.05
C ALA A 52 3.32 0.44 6.16
N ALA A 53 2.32 -0.39 6.51
CA ALA A 53 2.48 -1.84 6.58
C ALA A 53 2.88 -2.44 5.23
N SER A 54 2.25 -2.00 4.13
CA SER A 54 2.60 -2.45 2.78
C SER A 54 4.06 -2.15 2.43
N PHE A 55 4.55 -0.98 2.82
CA PHE A 55 5.95 -0.58 2.62
C PHE A 55 6.92 -1.42 3.45
N LEU A 56 6.59 -1.65 4.72
CA LEU A 56 7.39 -2.51 5.60
C LEU A 56 7.48 -3.94 5.06
N LEU A 57 6.37 -4.50 4.56
CA LEU A 57 6.37 -5.82 3.91
C LEU A 57 7.28 -5.86 2.68
N ALA A 58 7.30 -4.81 1.87
CA ALA A 58 8.20 -4.72 0.72
C ALA A 58 9.67 -4.74 1.16
N VAL A 59 10.02 -3.96 2.19
CA VAL A 59 11.38 -3.91 2.75
C VAL A 59 11.79 -5.28 3.31
N VAL A 60 10.93 -5.92 4.11
CA VAL A 60 11.19 -7.26 4.66
C VAL A 60 11.37 -8.28 3.54
N SER A 61 10.60 -8.20 2.46
CA SER A 61 10.76 -9.07 1.29
C SER A 61 12.14 -8.90 0.64
N CYS A 62 12.63 -7.66 0.49
CA CYS A 62 13.95 -7.38 -0.06
C CYS A 62 15.07 -7.89 0.87
N ILE A 63 14.94 -7.66 2.18
CA ILE A 63 15.92 -8.13 3.17
C ILE A 63 16.00 -9.66 3.16
N SER A 64 14.86 -10.35 3.11
CA SER A 64 14.81 -11.81 3.04
C SER A 64 15.52 -12.33 1.80
N ALA A 65 15.18 -11.80 0.62
CA ALA A 65 15.83 -12.17 -0.64
C ALA A 65 17.34 -11.90 -0.59
N TYR A 66 17.75 -10.72 -0.12
CA TYR A 66 19.16 -10.35 -0.01
C TYR A 66 19.95 -11.29 0.90
N ASN A 67 19.42 -11.64 2.07
CA ASN A 67 20.09 -12.57 2.97
C ASN A 67 20.26 -13.96 2.35
N VAL A 68 19.26 -14.46 1.62
CA VAL A 68 19.36 -15.73 0.88
C VAL A 68 20.45 -15.65 -0.21
N PHE A 69 20.45 -14.61 -1.03
CA PHE A 69 21.47 -14.44 -2.08
C PHE A 69 22.88 -14.24 -1.50
N ARG A 70 23.00 -13.62 -0.32
CA ARG A 70 24.28 -13.45 0.37
C ARG A 70 24.80 -14.74 1.00
N LEU A 71 23.93 -15.58 1.59
CA LEU A 71 24.32 -16.85 2.20
C LEU A 71 24.59 -17.95 1.17
N TYR A 72 23.93 -17.88 0.00
CA TYR A 72 24.15 -18.80 -1.12
C TYR A 72 24.77 -18.06 -2.32
N PRO A 73 26.03 -17.58 -2.24
CA PRO A 73 26.73 -17.08 -3.41
C PRO A 73 26.87 -18.23 -4.42
N CYS A 74 26.38 -18.01 -5.64
CA CYS A 74 26.24 -19.03 -6.67
C CYS A 74 27.55 -19.82 -6.88
N LYS A 75 27.57 -21.10 -6.48
CA LYS A 75 28.59 -22.09 -6.88
C LYS A 75 28.07 -23.01 -7.99
N ARG A 76 27.43 -22.46 -9.03
CA ARG A 76 27.22 -23.20 -10.29
C ARG A 76 27.51 -22.32 -11.51
N PRO A 77 28.29 -22.82 -12.47
CA PRO A 77 28.48 -22.13 -13.74
C PRO A 77 27.13 -22.11 -14.46
N ILE A 78 26.64 -20.91 -14.74
CA ILE A 78 25.43 -20.69 -15.50
C ILE A 78 25.79 -20.98 -16.96
N ALA A 79 25.54 -22.20 -17.42
CA ALA A 79 25.49 -22.51 -18.84
C ALA A 79 24.19 -21.91 -19.39
N VAL A 80 24.25 -20.62 -19.77
CA VAL A 80 23.22 -19.98 -20.59
C VAL A 80 23.31 -20.62 -21.97
N LYS A 81 22.35 -21.48 -22.32
CA LYS A 81 22.12 -21.86 -23.72
C LYS A 81 20.91 -21.05 -24.18
N GLY A 82 21.18 -20.18 -25.15
CA GLY A 82 20.24 -19.22 -25.72
C GLY A 82 19.12 -19.86 -26.52
#